data_AF-A0A484F9M2-F1
#
_entry.id   AF-A0A484F9M2-F1
#
_cell.length_a   1.000
_cell.length_b   1.000
_cell.length_c   1.000
_cell.angle_alpha   90.00
_cell.angle_beta   90.00
_cell.angle_gamma   90.00
#
_symmetry.space_group_name_H-M   'P 1'
#
loop_
_entity.id
_entity.type
_entity.pdbx_description
1 polymer ?
#
loop_
_entity_poly.entity_id
_entity_poly.type
_entity_poly.pdbx_seq_one_letter_code
_entity_poly.pdbx_strand_id
1 'polypeptide(L)'
;MRNDEGNTEQSLLNDYPSTDALADKLLQARAAVAASTPDAIQSAFYNFIVGLEQDLKLGVWDSQAVAMAISTFPQSLYDTAADREVVNAGIEMFLSAVVNGVAVSKMMRRRLKAEFWNELLKRVSQLEANDATILLFHTTLHAVPRAHIKHIHEGIIAAVQTLAMSRSLWLTRAADIGAALHKLPPEDESTLFDKLEAAVYASSEVFDAGVRREYRILWLQILSHLPQVGMDYLIDACVRSACFHPDWPGPVGRDLSQLLVQQWHSRRYLHRWKNFKDEWNHELDCNGELSLGKLALRIGQLDHSMQSMRLLEKFTTALSRLERRKDLMGELRRICETWETIPVEPFRRIALASQDHRVALDLHVLLQDHEVKTDDSIEASWDWTVWKMYAKQMIDDEHLCTSHVWRQISKDAQWKMLRSEPRRRHMNRKIDLVRDMAVWFSQANHLSDRTALRRVSACLQWLRYYKTDLSPEVVMSLVSVVTREFKRGEFGRTLRINWMLELVEQHRSPKERRELAAVLQRWRSTNSELAAQGMPMWASIVSATTTTQGTQEQERAKSQEQMKDGALRKSRVWHDERIAGCCI
;
A
#
# COMPACT_ATOMS: atom_id res chain seq x y z
N MET A 1 -65.14 -29.73 15.60
CA MET A 1 -64.49 -29.25 16.84
C MET A 1 -63.37 -28.31 16.41
N ARG A 2 -63.70 -27.02 16.32
CA ARG A 2 -62.79 -25.89 16.12
C ARG A 2 -62.85 -25.07 17.40
N ASN A 3 -61.74 -24.40 17.70
CA ASN A 3 -61.47 -23.43 18.76
C ASN A 3 -60.80 -24.05 20.00
N ASP A 4 -59.50 -23.78 20.16
CA ASP A 4 -58.90 -23.22 21.40
C ASP A 4 -57.35 -23.25 21.40
N GLU A 5 -56.71 -22.73 20.35
CA GLU A 5 -55.25 -22.48 20.38
C GLU A 5 -54.87 -21.05 19.97
N GLY A 6 -55.86 -20.15 19.90
CA GLY A 6 -55.66 -18.76 19.45
C GLY A 6 -55.62 -17.70 20.56
N ASN A 7 -55.78 -18.06 21.84
CA ASN A 7 -56.11 -17.08 22.89
C ASN A 7 -55.11 -17.00 24.06
N THR A 8 -54.00 -17.72 24.03
CA THR A 8 -53.06 -17.80 25.17
C THR A 8 -51.78 -16.97 24.99
N GLU A 9 -51.47 -16.51 23.77
CA GLU A 9 -50.29 -15.64 23.52
C GLU A 9 -50.60 -14.13 23.61
N GLN A 10 -51.87 -13.72 23.67
CA GLN A 10 -52.26 -12.31 23.85
C GLN A 10 -52.52 -11.90 25.31
N SER A 11 -52.51 -12.84 26.25
CA SER A 11 -52.90 -12.59 27.65
C SER A 11 -51.74 -12.29 28.62
N LEU A 12 -50.48 -12.17 28.15
CA LEU A 12 -49.31 -11.84 28.98
C LEU A 12 -48.71 -10.46 28.68
N LEU A 13 -49.46 -9.58 27.99
CA LEU A 13 -48.96 -8.32 27.45
C LEU A 13 -49.34 -7.06 28.24
N ASN A 14 -50.00 -7.18 29.40
CA ASN A 14 -50.55 -6.03 30.16
C ASN A 14 -50.19 -6.04 31.64
N ASP A 15 -48.90 -5.97 31.99
CA ASP A 15 -48.48 -5.59 33.36
C ASP A 15 -47.11 -4.90 33.37
N TYR A 16 -46.83 -4.10 32.35
CA TYR A 16 -45.72 -3.16 32.42
C TYR A 16 -46.16 -1.92 33.19
N PRO A 17 -45.37 -1.45 34.18
CA PRO A 17 -45.65 -0.16 34.83
C PRO A 17 -45.76 0.95 33.76
N SER A 18 -46.77 1.81 33.92
CA SER A 18 -47.09 2.84 32.94
C SER A 18 -45.93 3.80 32.69
N THR A 19 -45.91 4.44 31.52
CA THR A 19 -44.94 5.50 31.19
C THR A 19 -44.92 6.60 32.26
N ASP A 20 -46.07 6.87 32.88
CA ASP A 20 -46.23 7.85 33.95
C ASP A 20 -45.46 7.45 35.22
N ALA A 21 -45.39 6.16 35.56
CA ALA A 21 -44.66 5.68 36.74
C ALA A 21 -43.14 5.88 36.61
N LEU A 22 -42.58 5.75 35.41
CA LEU A 22 -41.17 6.09 35.18
C LEU A 22 -40.96 7.61 35.17
N ALA A 23 -41.90 8.38 34.60
CA ALA A 23 -41.83 9.83 34.58
C ALA A 23 -41.81 10.43 36.00
N ASP A 24 -42.62 9.90 36.92
CA ASP A 24 -42.61 10.30 38.33
C ASP A 24 -41.28 10.00 39.02
N LYS A 25 -40.70 8.82 38.78
CA LYS A 25 -39.36 8.47 39.29
C LYS A 25 -38.28 9.41 38.74
N LEU A 26 -38.36 9.78 37.46
CA LEU A 26 -37.43 10.73 36.83
C LEU A 26 -37.58 12.14 37.43
N LEU A 27 -38.80 12.58 37.76
CA LEU A 27 -39.03 13.87 38.40
C LEU A 27 -38.41 13.92 39.81
N GLN A 28 -38.54 12.84 40.58
CA GLN A 28 -37.88 12.71 41.89
C GLN A 28 -36.36 12.68 41.75
N ALA A 29 -35.83 11.98 40.75
CA ALA A 29 -34.40 11.95 40.46
C ALA A 29 -33.88 13.35 40.08
N ARG A 30 -34.62 14.11 39.27
CA ARG A 30 -34.29 15.50 38.91
C ARG A 30 -34.23 16.40 40.15
N ALA A 31 -35.19 16.26 41.07
CA ALA A 31 -35.18 17.02 42.31
C ALA A 31 -33.97 16.67 43.20
N ALA A 32 -33.56 15.41 43.23
CA ALA A 32 -32.37 14.97 43.96
C ALA A 32 -31.07 15.52 43.37
N VAL A 33 -30.96 15.60 42.03
CA VAL A 33 -29.83 16.26 41.35
C VAL A 33 -29.83 17.77 41.65
N ALA A 34 -30.98 18.42 41.57
CA ALA A 34 -31.11 19.86 41.86
C ALA A 34 -30.69 20.24 43.29
N ALA A 35 -30.80 19.30 44.23
CA ALA A 35 -30.43 19.48 45.63
C ALA A 35 -29.05 18.87 45.99
N SER A 36 -28.27 18.43 44.99
CA SER A 36 -26.91 17.92 45.14
C SER A 36 -25.87 19.05 45.11
N THR A 37 -24.70 18.83 45.70
CA THR A 37 -23.57 19.76 45.68
C THR A 37 -22.38 19.15 44.91
N PRO A 38 -21.40 19.96 44.47
CA PRO A 38 -20.19 19.45 43.80
C PRO A 38 -19.45 18.37 44.61
N ASP A 39 -19.48 18.48 45.94
CA ASP A 39 -18.81 17.52 46.84
C ASP A 39 -19.65 16.28 47.17
N ALA A 40 -20.98 16.31 46.94
CA ALA A 40 -21.88 15.24 47.32
C ALA A 40 -23.16 15.19 46.46
N ILE A 41 -23.25 14.17 45.61
CA ILE A 41 -24.50 13.79 44.94
C ILE A 41 -25.44 13.11 45.96
N GLN A 42 -26.71 13.50 45.97
CA GLN A 42 -27.68 12.97 46.93
C GLN A 42 -27.85 11.45 46.81
N SER A 43 -27.93 10.76 47.95
CA SER A 43 -28.13 9.31 48.03
C SER A 43 -29.43 8.85 47.35
N ALA A 44 -30.46 9.71 47.35
CA ALA A 44 -31.72 9.46 46.64
C ALA A 44 -31.50 9.27 45.12
N PHE A 45 -30.58 10.04 44.52
CA PHE A 45 -30.23 9.89 43.12
C PHE A 45 -29.45 8.61 42.87
N TYR A 46 -28.45 8.28 43.71
CA TYR A 46 -27.73 7.00 43.59
C TYR A 46 -28.66 5.78 43.70
N ASN A 47 -29.57 5.78 44.66
CA ASN A 47 -30.54 4.70 44.83
C ASN A 47 -31.45 4.57 43.61
N PHE A 48 -31.85 5.70 43.01
CA PHE A 48 -32.60 5.70 41.75
C PHE A 48 -31.77 5.09 40.60
N ILE A 49 -30.51 5.48 40.43
CA ILE A 49 -29.62 4.96 39.38
C ILE A 49 -29.43 3.44 39.50
N VAL A 50 -29.14 2.94 40.71
CA VAL A 50 -28.99 1.49 40.96
C VAL A 50 -30.30 0.74 40.71
N GLY A 51 -31.42 1.30 41.16
CA GLY A 51 -32.75 0.73 40.93
C GLY A 51 -33.10 0.69 39.44
N LEU A 52 -32.85 1.78 38.71
CA LEU A 52 -33.09 1.87 37.27
C LEU A 52 -32.29 0.84 36.48
N GLU A 53 -31.00 0.70 36.78
CA GLU A 53 -30.14 -0.31 36.15
C GLU A 53 -30.71 -1.72 36.37
N GLN A 54 -31.09 -2.05 37.61
CA GLN A 54 -31.64 -3.36 37.96
C GLN A 54 -33.00 -3.62 37.29
N ASP A 55 -33.90 -2.63 37.29
CA ASP A 55 -35.21 -2.73 36.62
C ASP A 55 -35.04 -2.96 35.11
N LEU A 56 -34.06 -2.29 34.48
CA LEU A 56 -33.74 -2.48 33.06
C LEU A 56 -33.11 -3.85 32.77
N LYS A 57 -32.26 -4.38 33.68
CA LYS A 57 -31.72 -5.75 33.59
C LYS A 57 -32.84 -6.78 33.59
N LEU A 58 -33.82 -6.59 34.47
CA LEU A 58 -35.00 -7.44 34.59
C LEU A 58 -36.02 -7.20 33.47
N GLY A 59 -35.87 -6.11 32.70
CA GLY A 59 -36.76 -5.73 31.61
C GLY A 59 -38.16 -5.33 32.09
N VAL A 60 -38.22 -4.68 33.26
CA VAL A 60 -39.45 -4.24 33.93
C VAL A 60 -40.11 -3.07 33.19
N TRP A 61 -39.35 -2.29 32.41
CA TRP A 61 -39.87 -1.09 31.73
C TRP A 61 -40.20 -1.34 30.27
N ASP A 62 -41.25 -0.68 29.77
CA ASP A 62 -41.58 -0.70 28.35
C ASP A 62 -40.57 0.09 27.50
N SER A 63 -40.34 -0.34 26.26
CA SER A 63 -39.33 0.28 25.39
C SER A 63 -39.65 1.74 25.03
N GLN A 64 -40.92 2.13 24.98
CA GLN A 64 -41.32 3.53 24.74
C GLN A 64 -41.03 4.41 25.96
N ALA A 65 -41.23 3.89 27.18
CA ALA A 65 -40.94 4.60 28.41
C ALA A 65 -39.43 4.87 28.55
N VAL A 66 -38.58 3.89 28.25
CA VAL A 66 -37.12 4.05 28.29
C VAL A 66 -36.64 5.01 27.18
N ALA A 67 -37.22 4.94 25.97
CA ALA A 67 -36.89 5.86 24.89
C ALA A 67 -37.26 7.31 25.23
N MET A 68 -38.44 7.53 25.83
CA MET A 68 -38.85 8.84 26.33
C MET A 68 -37.85 9.35 27.37
N ALA A 69 -37.47 8.51 28.35
CA ALA A 69 -36.53 8.86 29.40
C ALA A 69 -35.17 9.36 28.85
N ILE A 70 -34.60 8.69 27.85
CA ILE A 70 -33.33 9.13 27.24
C ILE A 70 -33.48 10.48 26.51
N SER A 71 -34.62 10.71 25.85
CA SER A 71 -34.84 11.94 25.09
C SER A 71 -35.15 13.17 25.96
N THR A 72 -35.73 12.99 27.15
CA THR A 72 -36.22 14.11 27.98
C THR A 72 -35.39 14.33 29.22
N PHE A 73 -34.92 13.27 29.89
CA PHE A 73 -34.32 13.38 31.22
C PHE A 73 -32.98 14.13 31.21
N PRO A 74 -32.00 13.83 30.32
CA PRO A 74 -30.75 14.59 30.26
C PRO A 74 -30.98 16.09 30.04
N GLN A 75 -31.93 16.44 29.17
CA GLN A 75 -32.26 17.85 28.92
C GLN A 75 -32.86 18.52 30.16
N SER A 76 -33.74 17.81 30.87
CA SER A 76 -34.39 18.33 32.08
C SER A 76 -33.40 18.62 33.23
N LEU A 77 -32.24 17.96 33.24
CA LEU A 77 -31.18 18.19 34.22
C LEU A 77 -30.41 19.49 33.94
N TYR A 78 -30.23 19.87 32.67
CA TYR A 78 -29.65 21.18 32.31
C TYR A 78 -30.52 22.35 32.77
N ASP A 79 -31.83 22.16 32.88
CA ASP A 79 -32.77 23.17 33.36
C ASP A 79 -32.83 23.28 34.89
N THR A 80 -31.92 22.62 35.62
CA THR A 80 -31.84 22.71 37.08
C THR A 80 -30.89 23.83 37.53
N ALA A 81 -31.05 24.31 38.76
CA ALA A 81 -30.15 25.29 39.37
C ALA A 81 -28.86 24.66 39.94
N ALA A 82 -28.62 23.36 39.69
CA ALA A 82 -27.44 22.66 40.17
C ALA A 82 -26.18 23.08 39.42
N ASP A 83 -25.02 22.82 40.03
CA ASP A 83 -23.73 23.03 39.39
C ASP A 83 -23.59 22.19 38.10
N ARG A 84 -22.91 22.73 37.09
CA ARG A 84 -22.75 22.08 35.79
C ARG A 84 -22.00 20.75 35.88
N GLU A 85 -21.03 20.63 36.78
CA GLU A 85 -20.30 19.38 37.01
C GLU A 85 -21.21 18.31 37.60
N VAL A 86 -22.08 18.70 38.55
CA VAL A 86 -23.09 17.81 39.16
C VAL A 86 -24.11 17.34 38.13
N VAL A 87 -24.57 18.25 37.25
CA VAL A 87 -25.47 17.90 36.14
C VAL A 87 -24.81 16.93 35.18
N ASN A 88 -23.58 17.19 34.75
CA ASN A 88 -22.85 16.32 33.83
C ASN A 88 -22.61 14.93 34.43
N ALA A 89 -22.18 14.85 35.70
CA ALA A 89 -22.02 13.60 36.42
C ALA A 89 -23.36 12.84 36.54
N GLY A 90 -24.46 13.56 36.83
CA GLY A 90 -25.80 12.99 36.88
C GLY A 90 -26.25 12.38 35.55
N ILE A 91 -26.00 13.07 34.44
CA ILE A 91 -26.30 12.56 33.08
C ILE A 91 -25.44 11.34 32.77
N GLU A 92 -24.13 11.39 33.04
CA GLU A 92 -23.20 10.27 32.81
C GLU A 92 -23.63 9.02 33.60
N MET A 93 -23.98 9.16 34.88
CA MET A 93 -24.48 8.07 35.72
C MET A 93 -25.80 7.50 35.20
N PHE A 94 -26.72 8.36 34.77
CA PHE A 94 -28.00 7.95 34.19
C PHE A 94 -27.80 7.14 32.90
N LEU A 95 -27.03 7.67 31.94
CA LEU A 95 -26.79 6.98 30.67
C LEU A 95 -26.03 5.68 30.89
N SER A 96 -25.09 5.64 31.84
CA SER A 96 -24.37 4.42 32.23
C SER A 96 -25.29 3.34 32.78
N ALA A 97 -26.21 3.69 33.70
CA ALA A 97 -27.19 2.74 34.23
C ALA A 97 -28.14 2.22 33.14
N VAL A 98 -28.56 3.09 32.21
CA VAL A 98 -29.40 2.69 31.08
C VAL A 98 -28.66 1.72 30.17
N VAL A 99 -27.42 2.04 29.77
CA VAL A 99 -26.60 1.18 28.90
C VAL A 99 -26.29 -0.15 29.57
N ASN A 100 -25.82 -0.15 30.82
CA ASN A 100 -25.48 -1.36 31.56
C ASN A 100 -26.71 -2.25 31.77
N GLY A 101 -27.86 -1.65 32.09
CA GLY A 101 -29.12 -2.37 32.26
C GLY A 101 -29.60 -3.03 30.98
N VAL A 102 -29.62 -2.27 29.88
CA VAL A 102 -30.06 -2.76 28.57
C VAL A 102 -29.07 -3.77 27.99
N ALA A 103 -27.76 -3.55 28.10
CA ALA A 103 -26.74 -4.44 27.53
C ALA A 103 -26.84 -5.88 28.05
N VAL A 104 -27.16 -6.04 29.33
CA VAL A 104 -27.35 -7.35 29.97
C VAL A 104 -28.68 -8.00 29.56
N SER A 105 -29.76 -7.21 29.44
CA SER A 105 -31.09 -7.73 29.13
C SER A 105 -31.25 -8.10 27.64
N LYS A 106 -31.29 -9.40 27.34
CA LYS A 106 -31.60 -9.89 25.98
C LYS A 106 -33.00 -9.49 25.50
N MET A 107 -33.96 -9.41 26.43
CA MET A 107 -35.33 -9.02 26.11
C MET A 107 -35.40 -7.55 25.71
N MET A 108 -34.81 -6.65 26.49
CA MET A 108 -34.80 -5.22 26.18
C MET A 108 -34.09 -4.91 24.88
N ARG A 109 -32.91 -5.51 24.62
CA ARG A 109 -32.17 -5.30 23.36
C ARG A 109 -32.96 -5.63 22.11
N ARG A 110 -33.88 -6.61 22.17
CA ARG A 110 -34.73 -7.00 21.03
C ARG A 110 -35.92 -6.06 20.84
N ARG A 111 -36.39 -5.40 21.89
CA ARG A 111 -37.57 -4.51 21.85
C ARG A 111 -37.22 -3.07 21.48
N LEU A 112 -35.97 -2.66 21.71
CA LEU A 112 -35.49 -1.31 21.42
C LEU A 112 -35.17 -1.15 19.94
N LYS A 113 -35.76 -0.13 19.32
CA LYS A 113 -35.60 0.19 17.89
C LYS A 113 -34.30 0.95 17.62
N ALA A 114 -33.95 1.12 16.35
CA ALA A 114 -32.74 1.85 15.95
C ALA A 114 -32.72 3.30 16.43
N GLU A 115 -33.87 3.97 16.47
CA GLU A 115 -33.98 5.38 16.87
C GLU A 115 -33.53 5.60 18.32
N PHE A 116 -33.81 4.63 19.20
CA PHE A 116 -33.36 4.63 20.59
C PHE A 116 -31.83 4.65 20.68
N TRP A 117 -31.18 3.73 19.96
CA TRP A 117 -29.71 3.60 19.98
C TRP A 117 -29.03 4.83 19.35
N ASN A 118 -29.63 5.39 18.30
CA ASN A 118 -29.16 6.61 17.67
C ASN A 118 -29.25 7.80 18.63
N GLU A 119 -30.37 7.97 19.32
CA GLU A 119 -30.57 9.04 20.30
C GLU A 119 -29.64 8.87 21.50
N LEU A 120 -29.49 7.66 22.02
CA LEU A 120 -28.57 7.36 23.11
C LEU A 120 -27.12 7.75 22.75
N LEU A 121 -26.64 7.39 21.55
CA LEU A 121 -25.32 7.80 21.08
C LEU A 121 -25.19 9.31 20.90
N LYS A 122 -26.24 9.99 20.43
CA LYS A 122 -26.29 11.47 20.39
C LYS A 122 -26.18 12.07 21.79
N ARG A 123 -26.80 11.48 22.81
CA ARG A 123 -26.66 11.93 24.21
C ARG A 123 -25.26 11.66 24.77
N VAL A 124 -24.67 10.51 24.46
CA VAL A 124 -23.26 10.23 24.81
C VAL A 124 -22.32 11.28 24.19
N SER A 125 -22.58 11.71 22.96
CA SER A 125 -21.77 12.75 22.29
C SER A 125 -21.86 14.16 22.92
N GLN A 126 -22.82 14.40 23.79
CA GLN A 126 -22.98 15.69 24.50
C GLN A 126 -22.20 15.72 25.82
N LEU A 127 -21.73 14.55 26.29
CA LEU A 127 -20.89 14.45 27.48
C LEU A 127 -19.46 14.90 27.20
N GLU A 128 -18.76 15.29 28.27
CA GLU A 128 -17.33 15.54 28.19
C GLU A 128 -16.58 14.23 27.88
N ALA A 129 -15.71 14.29 26.88
CA ALA A 129 -14.97 13.11 26.46
C ALA A 129 -13.88 12.73 27.48
N ASN A 130 -14.23 11.80 28.35
CA ASN A 130 -13.41 11.16 29.37
C ASN A 130 -13.41 9.63 29.18
N ASP A 131 -12.70 8.90 30.04
CA ASP A 131 -12.62 7.43 29.95
C ASP A 131 -13.98 6.75 30.19
N ALA A 132 -14.84 7.35 31.02
CA ALA A 132 -16.20 6.86 31.28
C ALA A 132 -17.09 6.95 30.03
N THR A 133 -17.01 8.05 29.29
CA THR A 133 -17.75 8.29 28.04
C THR A 133 -17.26 7.36 26.92
N ILE A 134 -15.96 7.04 26.87
CA ILE A 134 -15.41 6.03 25.94
C ILE A 134 -15.95 4.64 26.29
N LEU A 135 -15.92 4.26 27.57
CA LEU A 135 -16.48 2.99 28.03
C LEU A 135 -17.98 2.89 27.75
N LEU A 136 -18.71 3.99 27.93
CA LEU A 136 -20.13 4.10 27.64
C LEU A 136 -20.41 3.94 26.14
N PHE A 137 -19.64 4.60 25.28
CA PHE A 137 -19.70 4.46 23.83
C PHE A 137 -19.42 3.01 23.39
N HIS A 138 -18.34 2.42 23.91
CA HIS A 138 -17.96 1.04 23.63
C HIS A 138 -19.06 0.05 24.05
N THR A 139 -19.57 0.19 25.27
CA THR A 139 -20.62 -0.69 25.82
C THR A 139 -21.93 -0.53 25.04
N THR A 140 -22.28 0.70 24.63
CA THR A 140 -23.45 0.98 23.79
C THR A 140 -23.32 0.25 22.45
N LEU A 141 -22.22 0.43 21.72
CA LEU A 141 -21.99 -0.26 20.45
C LEU A 141 -22.02 -1.79 20.57
N HIS A 142 -21.50 -2.33 21.66
CA HIS A 142 -21.57 -3.76 21.96
C HIS A 142 -22.99 -4.26 22.25
N ALA A 143 -23.88 -3.40 22.75
CA ALA A 143 -25.25 -3.73 23.07
C ALA A 143 -26.18 -3.65 21.84
N VAL A 144 -25.86 -2.82 20.84
CA VAL A 144 -26.67 -2.63 19.62
C VAL A 144 -26.82 -3.95 18.85
N PRO A 145 -28.05 -4.41 18.55
CA PRO A 145 -28.27 -5.54 17.66
C PRO A 145 -27.75 -5.25 16.24
N ARG A 146 -27.11 -6.25 15.59
CA ARG A 146 -26.53 -6.10 14.24
C ARG A 146 -27.51 -5.55 13.20
N ALA A 147 -28.80 -5.88 13.31
CA ALA A 147 -29.85 -5.40 12.42
C ALA A 147 -30.05 -3.87 12.47
N HIS A 148 -29.66 -3.20 13.56
CA HIS A 148 -29.86 -1.76 13.74
C HIS A 148 -28.62 -0.92 13.41
N ILE A 149 -27.45 -1.54 13.20
CA ILE A 149 -26.18 -0.81 13.01
C ILE A 149 -26.26 0.17 11.82
N LYS A 150 -26.90 -0.23 10.71
CA LYS A 150 -27.04 0.60 9.50
C LYS A 150 -27.84 1.88 9.72
N HIS A 151 -28.67 1.91 10.76
CA HIS A 151 -29.63 2.98 11.03
C HIS A 151 -29.18 3.95 12.13
N ILE A 152 -28.00 3.72 12.74
CA ILE A 152 -27.49 4.53 13.86
C ILE A 152 -26.23 5.33 13.50
N HIS A 153 -25.94 5.47 12.20
CA HIS A 153 -24.73 6.15 11.73
C HIS A 153 -24.60 7.58 12.24
N GLU A 154 -25.70 8.34 12.35
CA GLU A 154 -25.66 9.72 12.86
C GLU A 154 -25.14 9.80 14.30
N GLY A 155 -25.62 8.92 15.17
CA GLY A 155 -25.19 8.84 16.57
C GLY A 155 -23.75 8.39 16.69
N ILE A 156 -23.31 7.43 15.86
CA ILE A 156 -21.90 7.00 15.80
C ILE A 156 -21.01 8.19 15.39
N ILE A 157 -21.41 8.92 14.33
CA ILE A 157 -20.66 10.08 13.83
C ILE A 157 -20.53 11.14 14.92
N ALA A 158 -21.63 11.51 15.58
CA ALA A 158 -21.62 12.49 16.65
C ALA A 158 -20.71 12.05 17.82
N ALA A 159 -20.82 10.79 18.26
CA ALA A 159 -20.03 10.28 19.37
C ALA A 159 -18.53 10.24 19.04
N VAL A 160 -18.14 9.71 17.87
CA VAL A 160 -16.74 9.67 17.44
C VAL A 160 -16.17 11.07 17.24
N GLN A 161 -16.95 11.99 16.69
CA GLN A 161 -16.57 13.40 16.54
C GLN A 161 -16.24 14.02 17.90
N THR A 162 -17.10 13.88 18.92
CA THR A 162 -16.80 14.41 20.27
C THR A 162 -15.60 13.72 20.91
N LEU A 163 -15.53 12.38 20.84
CA LEU A 163 -14.46 11.60 21.47
C LEU A 163 -13.09 11.88 20.83
N ALA A 164 -13.03 12.04 19.50
CA ALA A 164 -11.80 12.37 18.78
C ALA A 164 -11.34 13.83 18.99
N MET A 165 -12.20 14.72 19.48
CA MET A 165 -11.90 16.15 19.66
C MET A 165 -11.48 16.52 21.08
N SER A 166 -10.96 15.56 21.86
CA SER A 166 -10.62 15.77 23.27
C SER A 166 -9.15 15.49 23.58
N ARG A 167 -8.57 16.32 24.46
CA ARG A 167 -7.11 16.46 24.65
C ARG A 167 -6.45 15.44 25.60
N SER A 168 -7.20 14.52 26.23
CA SER A 168 -6.60 13.58 27.20
C SER A 168 -5.82 12.44 26.52
N LEU A 169 -5.01 11.71 27.30
CA LEU A 169 -3.95 10.77 26.88
C LEU A 169 -4.26 9.97 25.60
N TRP A 170 -3.42 10.21 24.60
CA TRP A 170 -3.68 10.00 23.18
C TRP A 170 -3.71 8.54 22.71
N LEU A 171 -2.84 7.68 23.27
CA LEU A 171 -2.64 6.33 22.76
C LEU A 171 -3.70 5.31 23.17
N THR A 172 -4.17 5.34 24.42
CA THR A 172 -5.16 4.38 24.92
C THR A 172 -6.52 4.62 24.30
N ARG A 173 -6.90 5.89 24.19
CA ARG A 173 -8.17 6.33 23.60
C ARG A 173 -8.37 5.90 22.15
N ALA A 174 -7.36 6.07 21.29
CA ALA A 174 -7.48 5.67 19.89
C ALA A 174 -7.73 4.16 19.76
N ALA A 175 -7.08 3.36 20.61
CA ALA A 175 -7.26 1.92 20.66
C ALA A 175 -8.67 1.54 21.15
N ASP A 176 -9.20 2.22 22.17
CA ASP A 176 -10.53 1.94 22.72
C ASP A 176 -11.66 2.33 21.76
N ILE A 177 -11.54 3.49 21.08
CA ILE A 177 -12.49 3.90 20.03
C ILE A 177 -12.40 2.94 18.84
N GLY A 178 -11.19 2.58 18.40
CA GLY A 178 -10.98 1.58 17.34
C GLY A 178 -11.58 0.21 17.71
N ALA A 179 -11.42 -0.24 18.95
CA ALA A 179 -12.00 -1.50 19.44
C ALA A 179 -13.53 -1.47 19.40
N ALA A 180 -14.16 -0.34 19.75
CA ALA A 180 -15.60 -0.16 19.67
C ALA A 180 -16.10 -0.21 18.21
N LEU A 181 -15.41 0.49 17.30
CA LEU A 181 -15.74 0.55 15.87
C LEU A 181 -15.47 -0.76 15.12
N HIS A 182 -14.61 -1.64 15.64
CA HIS A 182 -14.36 -2.97 15.05
C HIS A 182 -15.62 -3.87 14.98
N LYS A 183 -16.69 -3.55 15.72
CA LYS A 183 -17.94 -4.32 15.70
C LYS A 183 -18.88 -4.00 14.54
N LEU A 184 -18.58 -2.97 13.75
CA LEU A 184 -19.39 -2.58 12.60
C LEU A 184 -19.28 -3.63 11.47
N PRO A 185 -20.37 -3.91 10.73
CA PRO A 185 -20.37 -4.90 9.66
C PRO A 185 -19.62 -4.39 8.40
N PRO A 186 -18.96 -5.28 7.65
CA PRO A 186 -18.06 -4.92 6.54
C PRO A 186 -18.74 -4.26 5.33
N GLU A 187 -20.05 -4.38 5.19
CA GLU A 187 -20.79 -3.95 4.00
C GLU A 187 -21.01 -2.43 3.91
N ASP A 188 -20.89 -1.69 5.01
CA ASP A 188 -21.17 -0.24 5.07
C ASP A 188 -19.93 0.60 5.47
N GLU A 189 -18.75 -0.02 5.56
CA GLU A 189 -17.56 0.54 6.21
C GLU A 189 -16.95 1.74 5.48
N SER A 190 -16.80 1.70 4.16
CA SER A 190 -16.14 2.78 3.42
C SER A 190 -16.91 4.09 3.52
N THR A 191 -18.22 4.04 3.26
CA THR A 191 -19.08 5.23 3.31
C THR A 191 -19.22 5.82 4.71
N LEU A 192 -19.17 4.98 5.75
CA LEU A 192 -19.22 5.43 7.14
C LEU A 192 -17.88 6.03 7.57
N PHE A 193 -16.75 5.41 7.22
CA PHE A 193 -15.43 5.97 7.53
C PHE A 193 -15.18 7.29 6.80
N ASP A 194 -15.63 7.44 5.56
CA ASP A 194 -15.56 8.71 4.83
C ASP A 194 -16.38 9.81 5.53
N LYS A 195 -17.58 9.49 6.04
CA LYS A 195 -18.41 10.43 6.80
C LYS A 195 -17.81 10.79 8.16
N LEU A 196 -17.22 9.80 8.85
CA LEU A 196 -16.52 10.01 10.11
C LEU A 196 -15.28 10.90 9.93
N GLU A 197 -14.49 10.63 8.89
CA GLU A 197 -13.32 11.44 8.51
C GLU A 197 -13.75 12.89 8.23
N ALA A 198 -14.79 13.08 7.42
CA ALA A 198 -15.33 14.41 7.13
C ALA A 198 -15.80 15.16 8.39
N ALA A 199 -16.48 14.48 9.31
CA ALA A 199 -16.96 15.08 10.56
C ALA A 199 -15.81 15.49 11.50
N VAL A 200 -14.80 14.62 11.66
CA VAL A 200 -13.61 14.94 12.47
C VAL A 200 -12.83 16.09 11.84
N TYR A 201 -12.68 16.10 10.51
CA TYR A 201 -11.91 17.14 9.82
C TYR A 201 -12.62 18.49 9.90
N ALA A 202 -13.93 18.54 9.63
CA ALA A 202 -14.73 19.75 9.77
C ALA A 202 -14.65 20.34 11.20
N SER A 203 -14.65 19.49 12.22
CA SER A 203 -14.53 19.92 13.63
C SER A 203 -13.13 20.43 13.96
N SER A 204 -12.10 19.87 13.32
CA SER A 204 -10.71 20.28 13.52
C SER A 204 -10.36 21.63 12.88
N GLU A 205 -11.13 22.10 11.89
CA GLU A 205 -10.87 23.37 11.20
C GLU A 205 -10.97 24.60 12.10
N VAL A 206 -11.74 24.51 13.19
CA VAL A 206 -11.91 25.59 14.18
C VAL A 206 -10.59 25.86 14.95
N PHE A 207 -9.65 24.91 14.93
CA PHE A 207 -8.39 25.00 15.68
C PHE A 207 -7.21 25.42 14.80
N ASP A 208 -6.18 25.94 15.47
CA ASP A 208 -4.89 26.26 14.88
C ASP A 208 -4.24 25.05 14.20
N ALA A 209 -3.37 25.32 13.24
CA ALA A 209 -2.77 24.30 12.36
C ALA A 209 -2.06 23.15 13.12
N GLY A 210 -1.40 23.44 14.24
CA GLY A 210 -0.76 22.44 15.10
C GLY A 210 -1.77 21.51 15.79
N VAL A 211 -2.76 22.10 16.47
CA VAL A 211 -3.83 21.36 17.17
C VAL A 211 -4.71 20.58 16.19
N ARG A 212 -4.95 21.14 15.00
CA ARG A 212 -5.65 20.48 13.90
C ARG A 212 -4.93 19.22 13.43
N ARG A 213 -3.61 19.32 13.21
CA ARG A 213 -2.76 18.18 12.83
C ARG A 213 -2.86 17.07 13.87
N GLU A 214 -2.79 17.46 15.13
CA GLU A 214 -2.96 16.63 16.31
C GLU A 214 -4.27 15.81 16.26
N TYR A 215 -5.44 16.43 16.17
CA TYR A 215 -6.71 15.71 16.07
C TYR A 215 -6.83 14.81 14.83
N ARG A 216 -6.27 15.25 13.69
CA ARG A 216 -6.23 14.43 12.49
C ARG A 216 -5.33 13.20 12.65
N ILE A 217 -4.21 13.30 13.37
CA ILE A 217 -3.37 12.14 13.71
C ILE A 217 -4.13 11.17 14.61
N LEU A 218 -4.90 11.67 15.59
CA LEU A 218 -5.72 10.81 16.44
C LEU A 218 -6.74 10.01 15.62
N TRP A 219 -7.39 10.64 14.64
CA TRP A 219 -8.26 9.92 13.70
C TRP A 219 -7.51 8.80 12.95
N LEU A 220 -6.31 9.09 12.45
CA LEU A 220 -5.50 8.10 11.74
C LEU A 220 -5.02 6.96 12.68
N GLN A 221 -4.81 7.24 13.96
CA GLN A 221 -4.55 6.22 14.97
C GLN A 221 -5.79 5.37 15.27
N ILE A 222 -6.99 5.95 15.31
CA ILE A 222 -8.23 5.18 15.42
C ILE A 222 -8.34 4.21 14.23
N LEU A 223 -8.06 4.69 13.01
CA LEU A 223 -8.02 3.85 11.81
C LEU A 223 -6.94 2.76 11.88
N SER A 224 -5.78 3.04 12.47
CA SER A 224 -4.69 2.06 12.64
C SER A 224 -5.01 0.96 13.68
N HIS A 225 -6.04 1.16 14.50
CA HIS A 225 -6.54 0.14 15.43
C HIS A 225 -7.64 -0.74 14.83
N LEU A 226 -8.08 -0.48 13.59
CA LEU A 226 -9.13 -1.24 12.90
C LEU A 226 -8.55 -2.30 11.97
N PRO A 227 -8.69 -3.61 12.30
CA PRO A 227 -8.18 -4.71 11.46
C PRO A 227 -8.77 -4.74 10.04
N GLN A 228 -10.00 -4.26 9.87
CA GLN A 228 -10.67 -4.20 8.58
C GLN A 228 -10.06 -3.18 7.61
N VAL A 229 -9.46 -2.11 8.13
CA VAL A 229 -8.89 -1.03 7.31
C VAL A 229 -7.67 -1.55 6.55
N GLY A 230 -7.72 -1.51 5.22
CA GLY A 230 -6.59 -1.87 4.36
C GLY A 230 -5.41 -0.92 4.55
N MET A 231 -4.17 -1.41 4.38
CA MET A 231 -2.98 -0.53 4.36
C MET A 231 -3.10 0.54 3.27
N ASP A 232 -3.65 0.20 2.12
CA ASP A 232 -3.78 1.14 1.01
C ASP A 232 -4.78 2.28 1.35
N TYR A 233 -5.91 1.94 1.99
CA TYR A 233 -6.86 2.93 2.52
C TYR A 233 -6.22 3.81 3.61
N LEU A 234 -5.45 3.22 4.53
CA LEU A 234 -4.76 3.99 5.57
C LEU A 234 -3.73 4.95 4.97
N ILE A 235 -2.98 4.52 3.95
CA ILE A 235 -2.04 5.40 3.24
C ILE A 235 -2.81 6.51 2.51
N ASP A 236 -3.96 6.20 1.88
CA ASP A 236 -4.82 7.21 1.26
C ASP A 236 -5.29 8.25 2.29
N ALA A 237 -5.72 7.81 3.48
CA ALA A 237 -6.13 8.69 4.57
C ALA A 237 -4.95 9.54 5.09
N CYS A 238 -3.74 8.98 5.19
CA CYS A 238 -2.54 9.73 5.53
C CYS A 238 -2.23 10.82 4.50
N VAL A 239 -2.43 10.56 3.21
CA VAL A 239 -2.26 11.55 2.14
C VAL A 239 -3.33 12.64 2.23
N ARG A 240 -4.62 12.27 2.39
CA ARG A 240 -5.74 13.23 2.51
C ARG A 240 -5.63 14.12 3.75
N SER A 241 -5.12 13.59 4.86
CA SER A 241 -4.98 14.35 6.11
C SER A 241 -3.97 15.48 6.03
N ALA A 242 -3.01 15.40 5.10
CA ALA A 242 -1.84 16.27 4.96
C ALA A 242 -0.96 16.36 6.24
N CYS A 243 -1.16 15.49 7.24
CA CYS A 243 -0.43 15.53 8.52
C CYS A 243 1.04 15.13 8.41
N PHE A 244 1.41 14.47 7.31
CA PHE A 244 2.74 13.92 7.06
C PHE A 244 3.50 14.68 5.95
N HIS A 245 3.00 15.83 5.51
CA HIS A 245 3.67 16.65 4.49
C HIS A 245 5.12 16.99 4.91
N PRO A 246 6.10 17.01 3.98
CA PRO A 246 7.50 17.31 4.28
C PRO A 246 7.74 18.63 5.00
N ASP A 247 6.89 19.64 4.75
CA ASP A 247 7.04 20.98 5.32
C ASP A 247 6.66 21.08 6.81
N TRP A 248 6.09 20.03 7.41
CA TRP A 248 5.69 20.07 8.82
C TRP A 248 6.89 19.96 9.77
N PRO A 249 7.08 20.93 10.69
CA PRO A 249 8.08 20.81 11.74
C PRO A 249 7.64 19.77 12.78
N GLY A 250 8.54 18.84 13.13
CA GLY A 250 8.32 17.87 14.21
C GLY A 250 8.80 16.46 13.87
N PRO A 251 8.67 15.50 14.82
CA PRO A 251 9.08 14.11 14.64
C PRO A 251 8.05 13.35 13.80
N VAL A 252 7.77 13.81 12.58
CA VAL A 252 6.74 13.24 11.70
C VAL A 252 7.03 11.77 11.37
N GLY A 253 8.31 11.38 11.33
CA GLY A 253 8.74 9.99 11.21
C GLY A 253 8.29 9.12 12.39
N ARG A 254 8.26 9.69 13.61
CA ARG A 254 7.79 9.01 14.83
C ARG A 254 6.30 8.71 14.74
N ASP A 255 5.51 9.71 14.39
CA ASP A 255 4.06 9.57 14.25
C ASP A 255 3.70 8.53 13.17
N LEU A 256 4.39 8.58 12.03
CA LEU A 256 4.15 7.67 10.91
C LEU A 256 4.57 6.23 11.26
N SER A 257 5.77 6.05 11.82
CA SER A 257 6.26 4.73 12.21
C SER A 257 5.36 4.08 13.26
N GLN A 258 4.91 4.84 14.26
CA GLN A 258 3.97 4.38 15.27
C GLN A 258 2.63 3.94 14.65
N LEU A 259 2.07 4.75 13.75
CA LEU A 259 0.82 4.44 13.06
C LEU A 259 0.91 3.14 12.25
N LEU A 260 2.00 2.95 11.51
CA LEU A 260 2.20 1.73 10.71
C LEU A 260 2.34 0.50 11.60
N VAL A 261 3.10 0.62 12.69
CA VAL A 261 3.30 -0.47 13.67
C VAL A 261 1.96 -0.85 14.34
N GLN A 262 1.16 0.14 14.74
CA GLN A 262 -0.19 -0.09 15.28
C GLN A 262 -1.08 -0.85 14.29
N GLN A 263 -1.03 -0.47 13.01
CA GLN A 263 -1.81 -1.13 11.97
C GLN A 263 -1.36 -2.56 11.69
N TRP A 264 -0.05 -2.82 11.72
CA TRP A 264 0.46 -4.18 11.59
C TRP A 264 0.09 -5.05 12.79
N HIS A 265 0.04 -4.47 13.99
CA HIS A 265 -0.45 -5.16 15.17
C HIS A 265 -1.96 -5.47 15.07
N SER A 266 -2.80 -4.51 14.70
CA SER A 266 -4.26 -4.70 14.57
C SER A 266 -4.59 -5.83 13.56
N ARG A 267 -3.82 -5.92 12.48
CA ARG A 267 -3.95 -6.95 11.44
C ARG A 267 -3.19 -8.25 11.73
N ARG A 268 -2.54 -8.36 12.90
CA ARG A 268 -1.76 -9.53 13.35
C ARG A 268 -0.58 -9.89 12.44
N TYR A 269 0.02 -8.89 11.79
CA TYR A 269 1.22 -9.05 10.97
C TYR A 269 2.52 -9.07 11.78
N LEU A 270 2.49 -8.76 13.08
CA LEU A 270 3.66 -8.83 13.95
C LEU A 270 3.52 -10.01 14.92
N HIS A 271 4.39 -11.02 14.78
CA HIS A 271 4.50 -12.10 15.76
C HIS A 271 5.27 -11.60 17.00
N ARG A 272 4.94 -12.13 18.19
CA ARG A 272 5.58 -11.73 19.46
C ARG A 272 5.52 -10.22 19.73
N TRP A 273 4.33 -9.63 19.52
CA TRP A 273 4.07 -8.21 19.69
C TRP A 273 4.59 -7.61 20.99
N LYS A 274 4.49 -8.30 22.15
CA LYS A 274 4.96 -7.75 23.42
C LYS A 274 6.45 -7.38 23.38
N ASN A 275 7.30 -8.31 22.97
CA ASN A 275 8.74 -8.07 22.85
C ASN A 275 9.03 -6.98 21.80
N PHE A 276 8.34 -7.04 20.65
CA PHE A 276 8.49 -6.01 19.62
C PHE A 276 8.11 -4.62 20.15
N LYS A 277 7.01 -4.52 20.90
CA LYS A 277 6.47 -3.26 21.44
C LYS A 277 7.39 -2.67 22.51
N ASP A 278 7.89 -3.48 23.43
CA ASP A 278 8.73 -3.00 24.53
C ASP A 278 10.06 -2.47 23.98
N GLU A 279 10.67 -3.19 23.03
CA GLU A 279 11.88 -2.75 22.33
C GLU A 279 11.62 -1.51 21.45
N TRP A 280 10.50 -1.49 20.73
CA TRP A 280 10.12 -0.37 19.87
C TRP A 280 9.83 0.92 20.66
N ASN A 281 9.13 0.81 21.79
CA ASN A 281 8.88 1.94 22.67
C ASN A 281 10.18 2.50 23.23
N HIS A 282 11.10 1.63 23.65
CA HIS A 282 12.43 2.04 24.10
C HIS A 282 13.21 2.77 22.99
N GLU A 283 13.15 2.29 21.75
CA GLU A 283 13.79 2.93 20.61
C GLU A 283 13.18 4.30 20.27
N LEU A 284 11.86 4.44 20.36
CA LEU A 284 11.14 5.69 20.16
C LEU A 284 11.51 6.75 21.22
N ASP A 285 11.70 6.33 22.47
CA ASP A 285 12.05 7.22 23.58
C ASP A 285 13.51 7.68 23.48
N CYS A 286 14.43 6.81 23.07
CA CYS A 286 15.84 7.16 22.96
C CYS A 286 16.21 7.88 21.66
N ASN A 287 15.53 7.61 20.54
CA ASN A 287 15.93 8.11 19.21
C ASN A 287 14.73 8.33 18.26
N GLY A 288 13.71 9.07 18.71
CA GLY A 288 12.50 9.33 17.91
C GLY A 288 12.76 9.96 16.54
N GLU A 289 13.88 10.69 16.37
CA GLU A 289 14.32 11.30 15.10
C GLU A 289 14.81 10.31 14.05
N LEU A 290 15.17 9.07 14.43
CA LEU A 290 15.66 8.02 13.54
C LEU A 290 14.64 6.86 13.41
N SER A 291 13.38 7.16 13.69
CA SER A 291 12.32 6.15 13.83
C SER A 291 11.99 5.44 12.50
N LEU A 292 12.01 6.12 11.35
CA LEU A 292 11.75 5.49 10.06
C LEU A 292 12.89 4.53 9.67
N GLY A 293 14.13 4.96 9.86
CA GLY A 293 15.32 4.16 9.59
C GLY A 293 15.39 2.92 10.47
N LYS A 294 15.20 3.08 11.79
CA LYS A 294 15.19 1.96 12.75
C LYS A 294 14.06 0.98 12.47
N LEU A 295 12.86 1.48 12.18
CA LEU A 295 11.74 0.62 11.82
C LEU A 295 12.05 -0.22 10.57
N ALA A 296 12.58 0.41 9.51
CA ALA A 296 12.93 -0.28 8.27
C ALA A 296 13.96 -1.40 8.52
N LEU A 297 15.02 -1.10 9.28
CA LEU A 297 16.06 -2.08 9.62
C LEU A 297 15.50 -3.21 10.46
N ARG A 298 14.65 -2.91 11.44
CA ARG A 298 14.02 -3.91 12.30
C ARG A 298 13.11 -4.86 11.53
N ILE A 299 12.29 -4.34 10.61
CA ILE A 299 11.47 -5.19 9.72
C ILE A 299 12.40 -6.04 8.84
N GLY A 300 13.48 -5.46 8.33
CA GLY A 300 14.49 -6.16 7.54
C GLY A 300 15.15 -7.32 8.29
N GLN A 301 15.29 -7.22 9.62
CA GLN A 301 15.88 -8.24 10.48
C GLN A 301 14.90 -9.37 10.89
N LEU A 302 13.60 -9.28 10.56
CA LEU A 302 12.66 -10.34 10.92
C LEU A 302 13.04 -11.67 10.25
N ASP A 303 12.99 -12.76 11.02
CA ASP A 303 13.36 -14.12 10.58
C ASP A 303 12.52 -14.61 9.38
N HIS A 304 11.28 -14.16 9.28
CA HIS A 304 10.35 -14.54 8.22
C HIS A 304 10.55 -13.68 6.97
N SER A 305 11.44 -14.10 6.07
CA SER A 305 11.80 -13.37 4.84
C SER A 305 10.60 -12.88 4.03
N MET A 306 9.57 -13.70 3.82
CA MET A 306 8.39 -13.31 3.04
C MET A 306 7.54 -12.23 3.75
N GLN A 307 7.42 -12.30 5.07
CA GLN A 307 6.66 -11.33 5.86
C GLN A 307 7.41 -10.00 5.97
N SER A 308 8.72 -10.07 6.23
CA SER A 308 9.65 -8.93 6.20
C SER A 308 9.52 -8.18 4.87
N MET A 309 9.61 -8.90 3.74
CA MET A 309 9.47 -8.29 2.41
C MET A 309 8.12 -7.61 2.20
N ARG A 310 7.00 -8.27 2.56
CA ARG A 310 5.65 -7.67 2.41
C ARG A 310 5.47 -6.41 3.26
N LEU A 311 5.99 -6.41 4.48
CA LEU A 311 5.93 -5.25 5.37
C LEU A 311 6.80 -4.10 4.83
N LEU A 312 8.01 -4.41 4.36
CA LEU A 312 8.89 -3.42 3.72
C LEU A 312 8.30 -2.87 2.42
N GLU A 313 7.63 -3.67 1.61
CA GLU A 313 6.96 -3.22 0.37
C GLU A 313 5.86 -2.20 0.72
N LYS A 314 5.03 -2.50 1.72
CA LYS A 314 3.99 -1.57 2.18
C LYS A 314 4.56 -0.33 2.86
N PHE A 315 5.63 -0.47 3.64
CA PHE A 315 6.35 0.65 4.26
C PHE A 315 6.97 1.58 3.22
N THR A 316 7.73 1.05 2.27
CA THR A 316 8.33 1.84 1.19
C THR A 316 7.28 2.46 0.27
N THR A 317 6.18 1.75 -0.01
CA THR A 317 5.02 2.32 -0.73
C THR A 317 4.45 3.53 0.02
N ALA A 318 4.25 3.43 1.34
CA ALA A 318 3.75 4.54 2.14
C ALA A 318 4.70 5.76 2.07
N LEU A 319 6.01 5.55 2.25
CA LEU A 319 7.00 6.62 2.14
C LEU A 319 7.06 7.25 0.75
N SER A 320 6.84 6.46 -0.29
CA SER A 320 6.77 6.95 -1.68
C SER A 320 5.60 7.90 -1.87
N ARG A 321 4.42 7.50 -1.37
CA ARG A 321 3.18 8.26 -1.52
C ARG A 321 3.11 9.51 -0.64
N LEU A 322 3.85 9.51 0.47
CA LEU A 322 3.97 10.65 1.37
C LEU A 322 5.20 11.53 1.06
N GLU A 323 5.96 11.22 0.00
CA GLU A 323 7.18 11.93 -0.42
C GLU A 323 8.30 11.94 0.65
N ARG A 324 8.33 10.95 1.54
CA ARG A 324 9.25 10.85 2.69
C ARG A 324 10.46 9.94 2.46
N ARG A 325 10.74 9.56 1.21
CA ARG A 325 11.88 8.69 0.88
C ARG A 325 13.22 9.31 1.25
N LYS A 326 13.37 10.63 1.07
CA LYS A 326 14.62 11.35 1.39
C LYS A 326 14.93 11.30 2.88
N ASP A 327 13.90 11.40 3.72
CA ASP A 327 14.02 11.35 5.17
C ASP A 327 14.51 9.98 5.63
N LEU A 328 13.93 8.90 5.10
CA LEU A 328 14.42 7.54 5.35
C LEU A 328 15.90 7.41 5.00
N MET A 329 16.31 7.89 3.82
CA MET A 329 17.72 7.82 3.40
C MET A 329 18.64 8.66 4.30
N GLY A 330 18.19 9.82 4.76
CA GLY A 330 18.91 10.66 5.72
C GLY A 330 19.08 9.99 7.08
N GLU A 331 18.02 9.36 7.59
CA GLU A 331 18.05 8.60 8.84
C GLU A 331 18.97 7.38 8.73
N LEU A 332 18.89 6.60 7.65
CA LEU A 332 19.75 5.44 7.43
C LEU A 332 21.24 5.84 7.36
N ARG A 333 21.57 6.98 6.74
CA ARG A 333 22.94 7.50 6.73
C ARG A 333 23.45 7.81 8.14
N ARG A 334 22.66 8.52 8.94
CA ARG A 334 23.00 8.82 10.35
C ARG A 334 23.16 7.54 11.18
N ILE A 335 22.31 6.53 10.92
CA ILE A 335 22.42 5.23 11.59
C ILE A 335 23.77 4.56 11.25
N CYS A 336 24.16 4.50 9.97
CA CYS A 336 25.45 3.93 9.55
C CYS A 336 26.67 4.66 10.13
N GLU A 337 26.57 5.97 10.33
CA GLU A 337 27.62 6.77 10.99
C GLU A 337 27.80 6.34 12.45
N THR A 338 26.69 6.13 13.18
CA THR A 338 26.68 5.78 14.61
C THR A 338 26.96 4.30 14.92
N TRP A 339 26.57 3.38 14.04
CA TRP A 339 26.72 1.95 14.32
C TRP A 339 28.16 1.48 14.21
N GLU A 340 28.55 0.58 15.12
CA GLU A 340 29.84 -0.11 15.11
C GLU A 340 29.87 -1.25 14.10
N THR A 341 28.74 -1.96 13.96
CA THR A 341 28.55 -3.06 13.01
C THR A 341 27.26 -2.87 12.23
N ILE A 342 27.33 -2.93 10.90
CA ILE A 342 26.22 -2.67 9.99
C ILE A 342 25.77 -3.99 9.34
N PRO A 343 24.53 -4.44 9.58
CA PRO A 343 24.01 -5.64 8.95
C PRO A 343 23.66 -5.39 7.48
N VAL A 344 24.23 -6.16 6.55
CA VAL A 344 24.01 -5.95 5.09
C VAL A 344 22.62 -6.38 4.62
N GLU A 345 22.11 -7.49 5.13
CA GLU A 345 20.86 -8.11 4.65
C GLU A 345 19.60 -7.21 4.82
N PRO A 346 19.39 -6.48 5.93
CA PRO A 346 18.28 -5.54 6.06
C PRO A 346 18.26 -4.45 4.98
N PHE A 347 19.43 -3.88 4.64
CA PHE A 347 19.55 -2.86 3.60
C PHE A 347 19.21 -3.42 2.22
N ARG A 348 19.67 -4.64 1.93
CA ARG A 348 19.32 -5.36 0.70
C ARG A 348 17.81 -5.59 0.59
N ARG A 349 17.15 -6.00 1.68
CA ARG A 349 15.69 -6.20 1.70
C ARG A 349 14.93 -4.91 1.49
N ILE A 350 15.36 -3.80 2.12
CA ILE A 350 14.78 -2.47 1.89
C ILE A 350 14.90 -2.08 0.42
N ALA A 351 16.08 -2.29 -0.19
CA ALA A 351 16.30 -2.02 -1.60
C ALA A 351 15.36 -2.83 -2.49
N LEU A 352 15.26 -4.15 -2.30
CA LEU A 352 14.35 -5.03 -3.05
C LEU A 352 12.88 -4.61 -2.90
N ALA A 353 12.47 -4.25 -1.68
CA ALA A 353 11.09 -3.88 -1.38
C ALA A 353 10.70 -2.52 -1.96
N SER A 354 11.65 -1.59 -2.08
CA SER A 354 11.41 -0.25 -2.63
C SER A 354 11.02 -0.25 -4.12
N GLN A 355 11.42 -1.29 -4.85
CA GLN A 355 11.28 -1.40 -6.31
C GLN A 355 11.77 -0.15 -7.07
N ASP A 356 12.71 0.60 -6.50
CA ASP A 356 13.30 1.80 -7.09
C ASP A 356 14.81 1.63 -7.22
N HIS A 357 15.31 1.74 -8.45
CA HIS A 357 16.71 1.55 -8.74
C HIS A 357 17.61 2.63 -8.13
N ARG A 358 17.13 3.86 -7.91
CA ARG A 358 17.89 4.94 -7.29
C ARG A 358 18.06 4.69 -5.80
N VAL A 359 17.00 4.27 -5.10
CA VAL A 359 17.07 3.87 -3.68
C VAL A 359 18.03 2.70 -3.50
N ALA A 360 17.94 1.68 -4.37
CA ALA A 360 18.85 0.55 -4.34
C ALA A 360 20.32 0.95 -4.55
N LEU A 361 20.59 1.87 -5.47
CA LEU A 361 21.93 2.41 -5.70
C LEU A 361 22.44 3.21 -4.50
N ASP A 362 21.63 4.10 -3.95
CA ASP A 362 22.02 4.95 -2.83
C ASP A 362 22.33 4.11 -1.57
N LEU A 363 21.53 3.07 -1.29
CA LEU A 363 21.79 2.13 -0.20
C LEU A 363 23.07 1.31 -0.45
N HIS A 364 23.29 0.86 -1.68
CA HIS A 364 24.51 0.13 -2.01
C HIS A 364 25.76 1.00 -1.86
N VAL A 365 25.73 2.25 -2.33
CA VAL A 365 26.83 3.21 -2.15
C VAL A 365 27.06 3.50 -0.67
N LEU A 366 25.99 3.72 0.10
CA LEU A 366 26.07 3.94 1.54
C LEU A 366 26.78 2.78 2.26
N LEU A 367 26.46 1.53 1.91
CA LEU A 367 27.15 0.37 2.48
C LEU A 367 28.62 0.30 2.04
N GLN A 368 28.93 0.60 0.77
CA GLN A 368 30.32 0.62 0.28
C GLN A 368 31.18 1.66 0.99
N ASP A 369 30.62 2.84 1.27
CA ASP A 369 31.30 3.90 2.03
C ASP A 369 31.64 3.45 3.47
N HIS A 370 30.93 2.45 3.98
CA HIS A 370 31.11 1.88 5.33
C HIS A 370 31.48 0.39 5.32
N GLU A 371 32.13 -0.11 4.25
CA GLU A 371 32.46 -1.54 4.08
C GLU A 371 33.28 -2.14 5.24
N VAL A 372 34.10 -1.33 5.93
CA VAL A 372 34.88 -1.78 7.09
C VAL A 372 33.99 -2.16 8.29
N LYS A 373 32.78 -1.58 8.38
CA LYS A 373 31.84 -1.80 9.48
C LYS A 373 30.80 -2.89 9.16
N THR A 374 30.75 -3.43 7.94
CA THR A 374 29.70 -4.39 7.57
C THR A 374 29.96 -5.77 8.18
N ASP A 375 28.89 -6.43 8.63
CA ASP A 375 28.96 -7.77 9.23
C ASP A 375 29.25 -8.90 8.22
N ASP A 376 28.91 -8.66 6.96
CA ASP A 376 29.06 -9.59 5.84
C ASP A 376 29.62 -8.87 4.60
N SER A 377 30.12 -9.65 3.65
CA SER A 377 30.56 -9.13 2.36
C SER A 377 29.36 -8.60 1.56
N ILE A 378 29.40 -7.31 1.24
CA ILE A 378 28.41 -6.66 0.37
C ILE A 378 28.30 -7.41 -0.97
N GLU A 379 29.42 -7.89 -1.52
CA GLU A 379 29.43 -8.61 -2.80
C GLU A 379 28.77 -9.99 -2.73
N ALA A 380 28.89 -10.67 -1.58
CA ALA A 380 28.27 -11.98 -1.38
C ALA A 380 26.75 -11.87 -1.16
N SER A 381 26.34 -10.88 -0.38
CA SER A 381 24.93 -10.66 -0.04
C SER A 381 24.16 -9.94 -1.16
N TRP A 382 24.78 -8.98 -1.85
CA TRP A 382 24.15 -8.14 -2.88
C TRP A 382 24.63 -8.49 -4.30
N ASP A 383 24.36 -9.73 -4.71
CA ASP A 383 24.78 -10.23 -6.02
C ASP A 383 23.97 -9.64 -7.21
N TRP A 384 24.33 -10.05 -8.43
CA TRP A 384 23.67 -9.62 -9.66
C TRP A 384 22.16 -9.93 -9.72
N THR A 385 21.65 -10.87 -8.90
CA THR A 385 20.22 -11.21 -8.89
C THR A 385 19.37 -10.08 -8.33
N VAL A 386 19.91 -9.30 -7.38
CA VAL A 386 19.26 -8.08 -6.87
C VAL A 386 19.20 -7.02 -7.97
N TRP A 387 20.27 -6.86 -8.75
CA TRP A 387 20.33 -5.88 -9.84
C TRP A 387 19.48 -6.26 -11.06
N LYS A 388 19.15 -7.55 -11.24
CA LYS A 388 18.36 -8.04 -12.37
C LYS A 388 17.04 -7.28 -12.53
N MET A 389 16.31 -7.04 -11.44
CA MET A 389 15.00 -6.37 -11.49
C MET A 389 15.09 -4.89 -11.87
N TYR A 390 16.25 -4.26 -11.62
CA TYR A 390 16.50 -2.85 -11.90
C TYR A 390 17.21 -2.61 -13.23
N ALA A 391 17.82 -3.65 -13.82
CA ALA A 391 18.72 -3.52 -14.96
C ALA A 391 18.14 -2.71 -16.13
N LYS A 392 16.87 -2.96 -16.50
CA LYS A 392 16.22 -2.20 -17.57
C LYS A 392 16.01 -0.73 -17.20
N GLN A 393 15.43 -0.46 -16.02
CA GLN A 393 15.19 0.91 -15.54
C GLN A 393 16.50 1.71 -15.40
N MET A 394 17.57 1.07 -14.94
CA MET A 394 18.90 1.67 -14.84
C MET A 394 19.53 1.97 -16.20
N ILE A 395 19.24 1.18 -17.24
CA ILE A 395 19.71 1.43 -18.61
C ILE A 395 18.90 2.56 -19.25
N ASP A 396 17.61 2.66 -18.95
CA ASP A 396 16.72 3.67 -19.50
C ASP A 396 16.87 5.05 -18.81
N ASP A 397 17.43 5.12 -17.59
CA ASP A 397 17.68 6.36 -16.83
C ASP A 397 18.85 7.17 -17.42
N GLU A 398 18.54 8.32 -18.01
CA GLU A 398 19.50 9.24 -18.63
C GLU A 398 20.55 9.79 -17.65
N HIS A 399 20.21 9.89 -16.37
CA HIS A 399 21.11 10.44 -15.36
C HIS A 399 22.11 9.41 -14.82
N LEU A 400 21.96 8.13 -15.16
CA LEU A 400 22.84 7.07 -14.70
C LEU A 400 23.93 6.72 -15.70
N CYS A 401 25.16 6.68 -15.22
CA CYS A 401 26.27 6.24 -16.05
C CYS A 401 26.19 4.73 -16.31
N THR A 402 25.97 4.33 -17.56
CA THR A 402 25.89 2.92 -17.99
C THR A 402 27.10 2.06 -17.62
N SER A 403 28.27 2.66 -17.27
CA SER A 403 29.40 1.89 -16.71
C SER A 403 29.10 1.32 -15.35
N HIS A 404 28.36 2.04 -14.51
CA HIS A 404 27.99 1.55 -13.18
C HIS A 404 27.02 0.38 -13.31
N VAL A 405 26.02 0.48 -14.19
CA VAL A 405 25.08 -0.62 -14.47
C VAL A 405 25.81 -1.88 -14.93
N TRP A 406 26.72 -1.73 -15.91
CA TRP A 406 27.53 -2.86 -16.38
C TRP A 406 28.40 -3.45 -15.27
N ARG A 407 29.07 -2.59 -14.48
CA ARG A 407 29.98 -3.02 -13.42
C ARG A 407 29.27 -3.89 -12.38
N GLN A 408 28.05 -3.55 -11.96
CA GLN A 408 27.34 -4.33 -10.94
C GLN A 408 26.90 -5.70 -11.45
N ILE A 409 26.52 -5.82 -12.72
CA ILE A 409 26.02 -7.08 -13.30
C ILE A 409 27.18 -7.97 -13.80
N SER A 410 28.25 -7.36 -14.30
CA SER A 410 29.37 -8.08 -14.92
C SER A 410 30.38 -8.65 -13.94
N LYS A 411 30.26 -8.40 -12.62
CA LYS A 411 31.15 -9.04 -11.62
C LYS A 411 31.11 -10.56 -11.78
N ASP A 412 32.28 -11.17 -11.82
CA ASP A 412 32.44 -12.58 -12.17
C ASP A 412 31.86 -13.49 -11.09
N ALA A 413 30.88 -14.31 -11.47
CA ALA A 413 30.57 -15.49 -10.68
C ALA A 413 31.70 -16.48 -10.99
N GLN A 414 32.48 -16.89 -9.98
CA GLN A 414 33.62 -17.78 -10.14
C GLN A 414 33.25 -19.03 -11.00
N TRP A 415 33.61 -18.98 -12.28
CA TRP A 415 33.21 -19.96 -13.30
C TRP A 415 33.74 -21.38 -13.03
N LYS A 416 34.76 -21.49 -12.16
CA LYS A 416 35.44 -22.74 -11.81
C LYS A 416 34.58 -23.72 -11.00
N MET A 417 33.31 -23.43 -10.71
CA MET A 417 32.45 -24.28 -9.89
C MET A 417 31.09 -24.69 -10.51
N LEU A 418 31.04 -24.94 -11.83
CA LEU A 418 29.86 -25.43 -12.58
C LEU A 418 29.58 -26.95 -12.43
N ARG A 419 29.78 -27.53 -11.24
CA ARG A 419 29.56 -28.98 -11.00
C ARG A 419 28.12 -29.35 -10.66
N SER A 420 27.24 -28.41 -10.30
CA SER A 420 25.86 -28.69 -9.86
C SER A 420 24.76 -27.99 -10.67
N GLU A 421 23.61 -28.66 -10.80
CA GLU A 421 22.46 -28.21 -11.61
C GLU A 421 21.82 -26.88 -11.15
N PRO A 422 21.68 -26.57 -9.85
CA PRO A 422 21.21 -25.25 -9.40
C PRO A 422 22.13 -24.11 -9.85
N ARG A 423 23.45 -24.35 -9.92
CA ARG A 423 24.44 -23.34 -10.35
C ARG A 423 24.42 -23.11 -11.85
N ARG A 424 24.15 -24.15 -12.65
CA ARG A 424 23.90 -24.00 -14.10
C ARG A 424 22.65 -23.14 -14.36
N ARG A 425 21.54 -23.42 -13.66
CA ARG A 425 20.32 -22.60 -13.77
C ARG A 425 20.55 -21.15 -13.38
N HIS A 426 21.34 -20.90 -12.34
CA HIS A 426 21.73 -19.54 -11.94
C HIS A 426 22.56 -18.84 -13.03
N MET A 427 23.53 -19.53 -13.64
CA MET A 427 24.32 -18.97 -14.75
C MET A 427 23.49 -18.71 -16.01
N ASN A 428 22.60 -19.64 -16.40
CA ASN A 428 21.73 -19.45 -17.55
C ASN A 428 20.85 -18.19 -17.41
N ARG A 429 20.32 -17.94 -16.21
CA ARG A 429 19.56 -16.71 -15.93
C ARG A 429 20.42 -15.44 -16.05
N LYS A 430 21.71 -15.51 -15.75
CA LYS A 430 22.65 -14.39 -15.94
C LYS A 430 22.96 -14.17 -17.41
N ILE A 431 23.16 -15.25 -18.17
CA ILE A 431 23.33 -15.23 -19.62
C ILE A 431 22.11 -14.55 -20.27
N ASP A 432 20.90 -14.96 -19.90
CA ASP A 432 19.66 -14.37 -20.44
C ASP A 432 19.56 -12.88 -20.10
N LEU A 433 19.90 -12.47 -18.86
CA LEU A 433 19.96 -11.06 -18.50
C LEU A 433 20.95 -10.27 -19.37
N VAL A 434 22.16 -10.81 -19.62
CA VAL A 434 23.16 -10.12 -20.46
C VAL A 434 22.71 -10.01 -21.92
N ARG A 435 21.97 -11.02 -22.42
CA ARG A 435 21.32 -10.95 -23.75
C ARG A 435 20.29 -9.83 -23.79
N ASP A 436 19.41 -9.77 -22.79
CA ASP A 436 18.39 -8.72 -22.67
C ASP A 436 19.01 -7.32 -22.56
N MET A 437 20.08 -7.17 -21.77
CA MET A 437 20.82 -5.92 -21.65
C MET A 437 21.41 -5.45 -22.99
N ALA A 438 21.91 -6.36 -23.83
CA ALA A 438 22.41 -5.98 -25.16
C ALA A 438 21.28 -5.37 -26.02
N VAL A 439 20.08 -5.93 -25.93
CA VAL A 439 18.89 -5.39 -26.59
C VAL A 439 18.53 -4.02 -25.99
N TRP A 440 18.43 -3.90 -24.67
CA TRP A 440 18.08 -2.64 -23.99
C TRP A 440 19.07 -1.51 -24.28
N PHE A 441 20.39 -1.78 -24.22
CA PHE A 441 21.41 -0.80 -24.60
C PHE A 441 21.31 -0.36 -26.07
N SER A 442 20.88 -1.24 -26.97
CA SER A 442 20.68 -0.90 -28.39
C SER A 442 19.44 -0.05 -28.66
N GLN A 443 18.48 -0.05 -27.72
CA GLN A 443 17.19 0.65 -27.84
C GLN A 443 17.14 1.95 -27.05
N ALA A 444 18.03 2.14 -26.07
CA ALA A 444 18.11 3.37 -25.30
C ALA A 444 18.43 4.59 -26.19
N ASN A 445 17.52 5.57 -26.20
CA ASN A 445 17.57 6.73 -27.10
C ASN A 445 18.48 7.85 -26.59
N HIS A 446 18.64 7.98 -25.27
CA HIS A 446 19.51 8.99 -24.64
C HIS A 446 21.00 8.62 -24.77
N LEU A 447 21.33 7.36 -25.10
CA LEU A 447 22.72 6.93 -25.26
C LEU A 447 23.28 7.36 -26.61
N SER A 448 24.47 7.97 -26.58
CA SER A 448 25.24 8.20 -27.80
C SER A 448 25.62 6.89 -28.47
N ASP A 449 25.71 6.88 -29.80
CA ASP A 449 25.99 5.66 -30.57
C ASP A 449 27.33 5.03 -30.16
N ARG A 450 28.31 5.84 -29.77
CA ARG A 450 29.59 5.35 -29.22
C ARG A 450 29.39 4.60 -27.90
N THR A 451 28.55 5.11 -27.00
CA THR A 451 28.28 4.49 -25.71
C THR A 451 27.44 3.24 -25.86
N ALA A 452 26.37 3.29 -26.67
CA ALA A 452 25.54 2.14 -27.00
C ALA A 452 26.39 1.01 -27.61
N LEU A 453 27.23 1.32 -28.61
CA LEU A 453 28.11 0.34 -29.25
C LEU A 453 29.07 -0.26 -28.23
N ARG A 454 29.73 0.57 -27.40
CA ARG A 454 30.67 0.09 -26.38
C ARG A 454 29.99 -0.89 -25.40
N ARG A 455 28.75 -0.62 -25.00
CA ARG A 455 28.00 -1.48 -24.05
C ARG A 455 27.53 -2.78 -24.70
N VAL A 456 26.99 -2.71 -25.91
CA VAL A 456 26.61 -3.91 -26.68
C VAL A 456 27.84 -4.78 -26.95
N SER A 457 28.98 -4.18 -27.33
CA SER A 457 30.26 -4.89 -27.48
C SER A 457 30.72 -5.55 -26.18
N ALA A 458 30.55 -4.90 -25.02
CA ALA A 458 30.89 -5.49 -23.73
C ALA A 458 30.00 -6.71 -23.40
N CYS A 459 28.69 -6.64 -23.68
CA CYS A 459 27.77 -7.78 -23.53
C CYS A 459 28.18 -8.95 -24.43
N LEU A 460 28.50 -8.67 -25.69
CA LEU A 460 28.99 -9.66 -26.65
C LEU A 460 30.29 -10.32 -26.20
N GLN A 461 31.27 -9.53 -25.75
CA GLN A 461 32.55 -10.04 -25.25
C GLN A 461 32.35 -10.93 -24.03
N TRP A 462 31.46 -10.54 -23.11
CA TRP A 462 31.10 -11.34 -21.95
C TRP A 462 30.47 -12.68 -22.36
N LEU A 463 29.47 -12.67 -23.25
CA LEU A 463 28.83 -13.91 -23.73
C LEU A 463 29.82 -14.84 -24.43
N ARG A 464 30.77 -14.29 -25.21
CA ARG A 464 31.84 -15.07 -25.87
C ARG A 464 32.83 -15.64 -24.86
N TYR A 465 33.22 -14.88 -23.84
CA TYR A 465 34.09 -15.36 -22.77
C TYR A 465 33.50 -16.58 -22.06
N TYR A 466 32.19 -16.55 -21.80
CA TYR A 466 31.45 -17.67 -21.22
C TYR A 466 31.01 -18.75 -22.24
N LYS A 467 31.58 -18.75 -23.46
CA LYS A 467 31.35 -19.75 -24.53
C LYS A 467 29.87 -20.00 -24.84
N THR A 468 29.06 -18.94 -24.79
CA THR A 468 27.63 -19.03 -25.10
C THR A 468 27.39 -18.65 -26.55
N ASP A 469 26.51 -19.38 -27.24
CA ASP A 469 26.04 -18.99 -28.57
C ASP A 469 25.32 -17.64 -28.50
N LEU A 470 25.71 -16.74 -29.40
CA LEU A 470 25.08 -15.43 -29.52
C LEU A 470 23.71 -15.60 -30.17
N SER A 471 22.68 -15.17 -29.46
CA SER A 471 21.31 -15.28 -29.98
C SER A 471 21.09 -14.31 -31.16
N PRO A 472 20.15 -14.65 -32.05
CA PRO A 472 19.64 -13.79 -33.10
C PRO A 472 19.44 -12.32 -32.71
N GLU A 473 18.83 -12.09 -31.55
CA GLU A 473 18.44 -10.79 -31.03
C GLU A 473 19.67 -9.95 -30.65
N VAL A 474 20.68 -10.57 -30.05
CA VAL A 474 21.92 -9.90 -29.64
C VAL A 474 22.71 -9.46 -30.87
N VAL A 475 22.79 -10.29 -31.91
CA VAL A 475 23.43 -9.92 -33.18
C VAL A 475 22.69 -8.76 -33.84
N MET A 476 21.35 -8.79 -33.84
CA MET A 476 20.54 -7.70 -34.39
C MET A 476 20.66 -6.40 -33.58
N SER A 477 20.88 -6.49 -32.27
CA SER A 477 21.15 -5.33 -31.41
C SER A 477 22.43 -4.61 -31.82
N LEU A 478 23.48 -5.36 -32.19
CA LEU A 478 24.70 -4.79 -32.77
C LEU A 478 24.44 -4.14 -34.13
N VAL A 479 23.73 -4.84 -35.03
CA VAL A 479 23.38 -4.31 -36.36
C VAL A 479 22.60 -3.01 -36.23
N SER A 480 21.61 -2.96 -35.34
CA SER A 480 20.80 -1.77 -35.05
C SER A 480 21.67 -0.57 -34.67
N VAL A 481 22.63 -0.75 -33.77
CA VAL A 481 23.50 0.35 -33.30
C VAL A 481 24.48 0.81 -34.39
N VAL A 482 25.14 -0.13 -35.08
CA VAL A 482 26.11 0.20 -36.15
C VAL A 482 25.43 0.87 -37.35
N THR A 483 24.15 0.54 -37.59
CA THR A 483 23.37 1.13 -38.70
C THR A 483 22.79 2.51 -38.40
N ARG A 484 22.84 3.01 -37.16
CA ARG A 484 22.31 4.35 -36.80
C ARG A 484 23.00 5.48 -37.57
N GLU A 485 24.32 5.41 -37.75
CA GLU A 485 25.10 6.40 -38.52
C GLU A 485 24.57 6.52 -39.96
N PHE A 486 24.27 5.38 -40.60
CA PHE A 486 23.71 5.34 -41.95
C PHE A 486 22.32 5.97 -42.05
N LYS A 487 21.45 5.70 -41.06
CA LYS A 487 20.09 6.26 -41.00
C LYS A 487 20.09 7.78 -40.83
N ARG A 488 21.18 8.37 -40.32
CA ARG A 488 21.38 9.82 -40.21
C ARG A 488 22.03 10.45 -41.46
N GLY A 489 22.30 9.66 -42.50
CA GLY A 489 22.95 10.14 -43.72
C GLY A 489 24.48 10.05 -43.71
N GLU A 490 25.08 9.43 -42.69
CA GLU A 490 26.54 9.27 -42.62
C GLU A 490 27.01 8.00 -43.38
N PHE A 491 28.32 7.92 -43.62
CA PHE A 491 28.94 6.81 -44.40
C PHE A 491 29.23 5.55 -43.58
N GLY A 492 29.16 5.65 -42.25
CA GLY A 492 29.49 4.59 -41.31
C GLY A 492 30.98 4.20 -41.30
N ARG A 493 31.55 3.94 -40.11
CA ARG A 493 32.97 3.60 -39.99
C ARG A 493 33.29 2.19 -40.50
N THR A 494 34.17 2.06 -41.50
CA THR A 494 34.53 0.79 -42.16
C THR A 494 34.99 -0.31 -41.19
N LEU A 495 35.80 0.04 -40.17
CA LEU A 495 36.22 -0.90 -39.12
C LEU A 495 35.04 -1.53 -38.36
N ARG A 496 34.02 -0.73 -38.01
CA ARG A 496 32.84 -1.21 -37.27
C ARG A 496 31.96 -2.12 -38.13
N ILE A 497 31.84 -1.78 -39.41
CA ILE A 497 31.04 -2.54 -40.37
C ILE A 497 31.68 -3.89 -40.67
N ASN A 498 32.99 -3.93 -40.92
CA ASN A 498 33.69 -5.19 -41.17
C ASN A 498 33.59 -6.12 -39.95
N TRP A 499 33.81 -5.58 -38.76
CA TRP A 499 33.65 -6.32 -37.52
C TRP A 499 32.22 -6.88 -37.33
N MET A 500 31.19 -6.07 -37.62
CA MET A 500 29.80 -6.51 -37.57
C MET A 500 29.49 -7.61 -38.61
N LEU A 501 29.97 -7.47 -39.85
CA LEU A 501 29.77 -8.46 -40.92
C LEU A 501 30.43 -9.81 -40.60
N GLU A 502 31.61 -9.78 -39.99
CA GLU A 502 32.28 -10.98 -39.48
C GLU A 502 31.46 -11.66 -38.39
N LEU A 503 30.87 -10.90 -37.47
CA LEU A 503 30.02 -11.45 -36.41
C LEU A 503 28.73 -12.07 -36.96
N VAL A 504 28.11 -11.44 -37.98
CA VAL A 504 26.92 -11.98 -38.66
C VAL A 504 27.25 -13.30 -39.37
N GLU A 505 28.38 -13.37 -40.09
CA GLU A 505 28.79 -14.61 -40.74
C GLU A 505 29.07 -15.73 -39.74
N GLN A 506 29.70 -15.42 -38.61
CA GLN A 506 30.04 -16.40 -37.58
C GLN A 506 28.81 -17.00 -36.87
N HIS A 507 27.72 -16.24 -36.70
CA HIS A 507 26.58 -16.66 -35.85
C HIS A 507 25.26 -16.84 -36.61
N ARG A 508 25.21 -16.46 -37.89
CA ARG A 508 24.04 -16.64 -38.74
C ARG A 508 24.37 -17.44 -39.98
N SER A 509 24.81 -16.77 -41.05
CA SER A 509 25.24 -17.42 -42.28
C SER A 509 26.09 -16.50 -43.16
N PRO A 510 26.94 -17.06 -44.04
CA PRO A 510 27.64 -16.30 -45.07
C PRO A 510 26.69 -15.61 -46.06
N LYS A 511 25.47 -16.13 -46.23
CA LYS A 511 24.44 -15.54 -47.11
C LYS A 511 23.91 -14.23 -46.52
N GLU A 512 23.54 -14.22 -45.25
CA GLU A 512 23.08 -13.02 -44.54
C GLU A 512 24.16 -11.93 -44.49
N ARG A 513 25.44 -12.32 -44.34
CA ARG A 513 26.56 -11.37 -44.47
C ARG A 513 26.56 -10.66 -45.83
N ARG A 514 26.40 -11.39 -46.93
CA ARG A 514 26.40 -10.82 -48.28
C ARG A 514 25.22 -9.89 -48.51
N GLU A 515 24.03 -10.30 -48.06
CA GLU A 515 22.81 -9.50 -48.16
C GLU A 515 22.94 -8.19 -47.36
N LEU A 516 23.41 -8.27 -46.11
CA LEU A 516 23.65 -7.09 -45.28
C LEU A 516 24.73 -6.18 -45.87
N ALA A 517 25.84 -6.75 -46.39
CA ALA A 517 26.89 -5.97 -47.04
C ALA A 517 26.38 -5.21 -48.28
N ALA A 518 25.52 -5.85 -49.08
CA ALA A 518 24.91 -5.21 -50.24
C ALA A 518 23.98 -4.05 -49.84
N VAL A 519 23.17 -4.21 -48.78
CA VAL A 519 22.32 -3.15 -48.24
C VAL A 519 23.17 -1.96 -47.74
N LEU A 520 24.25 -2.22 -47.00
CA LEU A 520 25.13 -1.17 -46.49
C LEU A 520 25.86 -0.42 -47.61
N GLN A 521 26.29 -1.12 -48.68
CA GLN A 521 26.89 -0.48 -49.85
C GLN A 521 25.90 0.44 -50.58
N ARG A 522 24.64 0.01 -50.71
CA ARG A 522 23.58 0.87 -51.27
C ARG A 522 23.41 2.14 -50.43
N TRP A 523 23.30 2.00 -49.11
CA TRP A 523 23.20 3.16 -48.21
C TRP A 523 24.40 4.10 -48.29
N ARG A 524 25.63 3.58 -48.42
CA ARG A 524 26.82 4.43 -48.65
C ARG A 524 26.72 5.23 -49.93
N SER A 525 26.28 4.58 -51.01
CA SER A 525 26.16 5.21 -52.33
C SER A 525 25.10 6.31 -52.30
N THR A 526 23.91 6.01 -51.77
CA THR A 526 22.82 6.98 -51.61
C THR A 526 23.21 8.16 -50.72
N ASN A 527 23.86 7.92 -49.57
CA ASN A 527 24.31 9.00 -48.70
C ASN A 527 25.42 9.85 -49.36
N SER A 528 26.28 9.25 -50.19
CA SER A 528 27.28 9.97 -50.99
C SER A 528 26.66 10.88 -52.04
N GLU A 529 25.63 10.40 -52.73
CA GLU A 529 24.90 11.18 -53.74
C GLU A 529 24.16 12.36 -53.09
N LEU A 530 23.49 12.12 -51.96
CA LEU A 530 22.80 13.18 -51.19
C LEU A 530 23.76 14.24 -50.66
N ALA A 531 24.95 13.82 -50.17
CA ALA A 531 25.98 14.74 -49.73
C ALA A 531 26.56 15.58 -50.88
N ALA A 532 26.74 14.97 -52.06
CA ALA A 532 27.21 15.66 -53.27
C ALA A 532 26.21 16.69 -53.82
N GLN A 533 24.91 16.53 -53.54
CA GLN A 533 23.84 17.41 -54.00
C GLN A 533 23.54 18.58 -53.04
N GLY A 534 24.24 18.68 -51.90
CA GLY A 534 24.06 19.79 -50.95
C GLY A 534 22.69 19.84 -50.24
N MET A 535 21.90 18.76 -50.32
CA MET A 535 20.58 18.70 -49.68
C MET A 535 20.68 18.50 -48.15
N PRO A 536 19.77 19.08 -47.34
CA PRO A 536 19.84 18.94 -45.89
C PRO A 536 19.56 17.50 -45.44
N MET A 537 20.30 17.04 -44.42
CA MET A 537 20.40 15.66 -43.95
C MET A 537 19.09 14.92 -43.59
N TRP A 538 17.93 15.58 -43.48
CA TRP A 538 16.66 14.95 -43.14
C TRP A 538 15.97 14.25 -44.34
N ALA A 539 16.40 14.51 -45.58
CA ALA A 539 15.84 13.88 -46.79
C ALA A 539 16.11 12.36 -46.88
N SER A 540 17.13 11.85 -46.18
CA SER A 540 17.47 10.41 -46.16
C SER A 540 16.42 9.55 -45.43
N ILE A 541 15.70 10.13 -44.46
CA ILE A 541 14.67 9.43 -43.65
C ILE A 541 13.43 9.07 -44.48
N VAL A 542 13.08 9.89 -45.48
CA VAL A 542 11.90 9.69 -46.35
C VAL A 542 12.15 8.62 -47.43
N SER A 543 13.39 8.49 -47.92
CA SER A 543 13.77 7.41 -48.87
C SER A 543 13.95 6.04 -48.18
N ALA A 544 14.38 6.03 -46.91
CA ALA A 544 14.54 4.79 -46.15
C ALA A 544 13.19 4.16 -45.73
N THR A 545 12.18 4.98 -45.44
CA THR A 545 10.82 4.53 -45.05
C THR A 545 10.05 3.92 -46.23
N THR A 546 10.18 4.48 -47.43
CA THR A 546 9.59 3.92 -48.66
C THR A 546 10.23 2.58 -49.06
N THR A 547 11.53 2.40 -48.82
CA THR A 547 12.21 1.13 -49.12
C THR A 547 11.82 0.01 -48.12
N THR A 548 11.64 0.37 -46.84
CA THR A 548 11.28 -0.62 -45.79
C THR A 548 9.82 -1.08 -45.90
N GLN A 549 8.90 -0.18 -46.28
CA GLN A 549 7.50 -0.54 -46.58
C GLN A 549 7.38 -1.41 -47.84
N GLY A 550 8.12 -1.10 -48.91
CA GLY A 550 8.12 -1.92 -50.13
C GLY A 550 8.67 -3.33 -49.92
N THR A 551 9.62 -3.51 -48.99
CA THR A 551 10.20 -4.83 -48.67
C THR A 551 9.24 -5.67 -47.82
N GLN A 552 8.52 -5.07 -46.86
CA GLN A 552 7.48 -5.76 -46.06
C GLN A 552 6.23 -6.11 -46.89
N GLU A 553 5.84 -5.28 -47.87
CA GLU A 553 4.75 -5.62 -48.79
C GLU A 553 5.14 -6.74 -49.77
N GLN A 554 6.39 -6.77 -50.25
CA GLN A 554 6.88 -7.88 -51.07
C GLN A 554 6.98 -9.21 -50.29
N GLU A 555 7.35 -9.19 -49.01
CA GLU A 555 7.36 -10.40 -48.16
C GLU A 555 5.95 -10.88 -47.80
N ARG A 556 5.00 -9.96 -47.58
CA ARG A 556 3.58 -10.31 -47.41
C ARG A 556 2.96 -10.88 -48.69
N ALA A 557 3.28 -10.29 -49.85
CA ALA A 557 2.82 -10.79 -51.15
C ALA A 557 3.38 -12.20 -51.43
N LYS A 558 4.68 -12.43 -51.21
CA LYS A 558 5.30 -13.77 -51.36
C LYS A 558 4.74 -14.80 -50.37
N SER A 559 4.42 -14.40 -49.14
CA SER A 559 3.83 -15.29 -48.15
C SER A 559 2.38 -15.67 -48.49
N GLN A 560 1.60 -14.72 -49.05
CA GLN A 560 0.24 -14.99 -49.54
C GLN A 560 0.23 -15.87 -50.81
N GLU A 561 1.22 -15.71 -51.68
CA GLU A 561 1.38 -16.51 -52.89
C GLU A 561 1.83 -17.94 -52.58
N GLN A 562 2.76 -18.12 -51.62
CA GLN A 562 3.15 -19.45 -51.10
C GLN A 562 2.00 -20.16 -50.35
N MET A 563 1.12 -19.43 -49.65
CA MET A 563 -0.09 -20.01 -49.06
C MET A 563 -1.11 -20.44 -50.11
N LYS A 564 -1.28 -19.70 -51.21
CA LYS A 564 -2.17 -20.07 -52.32
C LYS A 564 -1.65 -21.30 -53.08
N ASP A 565 -0.35 -21.40 -53.33
CA ASP A 565 0.28 -22.56 -53.95
C ASP A 565 0.24 -23.81 -53.06
N GLY A 566 0.38 -23.63 -51.74
CA GLY A 566 0.19 -24.70 -50.76
C GLY A 566 -1.26 -25.23 -50.70
N ALA A 567 -2.24 -24.34 -50.83
CA ALA A 567 -3.66 -24.69 -50.88
C ALA A 567 -4.05 -25.39 -52.20
N LEU A 568 -3.50 -24.95 -53.34
CA LEU A 568 -3.69 -25.58 -54.65
C LEU A 568 -3.02 -26.97 -54.75
N ARG A 569 -1.87 -27.17 -54.09
CA ARG A 569 -1.23 -28.50 -53.98
C ARG A 569 -2.04 -29.45 -53.09
N LYS A 570 -2.57 -28.99 -51.96
CA LYS A 570 -3.45 -29.83 -51.11
C LYS A 570 -4.77 -30.18 -51.82
N SER A 571 -5.34 -29.28 -52.62
CA SER A 571 -6.57 -29.57 -53.39
C SER A 571 -6.37 -30.59 -54.51
N ARG A 572 -5.17 -30.72 -55.11
CA ARG A 572 -4.89 -31.77 -56.10
C ARG A 572 -4.64 -33.14 -55.46
N VAL A 573 -3.94 -33.18 -54.32
CA VAL A 573 -3.70 -34.43 -53.58
C VAL A 573 -5.01 -35.05 -53.07
N TRP A 574 -5.98 -34.21 -52.64
CA TRP A 574 -7.31 -34.68 -52.21
C TRP A 574 -8.22 -35.15 -53.36
N HIS A 575 -7.94 -34.78 -54.61
CA HIS A 575 -8.70 -35.27 -55.77
C HIS A 575 -8.13 -36.57 -56.33
N ASP A 576 -6.82 -36.77 -56.30
CA ASP A 576 -6.18 -38.00 -56.77
C ASP A 576 -6.34 -39.17 -55.76
N GLU A 577 -6.41 -38.92 -54.45
CA GLU A 577 -6.65 -39.96 -53.43
C GLU A 577 -8.11 -40.47 -53.38
N ARG A 578 -9.07 -39.74 -53.97
CA ARG A 578 -10.48 -40.17 -54.07
C ARG A 578 -10.77 -41.09 -55.26
N ILE A 579 -9.90 -41.13 -56.27
CA ILE A 579 -10.07 -41.97 -57.46
C ILE A 579 -9.40 -43.35 -57.28
N ALA A 580 -8.44 -43.48 -56.36
CA ALA A 580 -7.73 -44.74 -56.09
C ALA A 580 -8.35 -45.64 -54.99
N GLY A 581 -9.41 -45.17 -54.29
CA GLY A 581 -10.04 -45.90 -53.17
C GLY A 581 -11.38 -46.59 -53.47
N CYS A 582 -11.74 -46.78 -54.74
CA CYS A 582 -13.02 -47.42 -55.14
C CYS A 582 -12.87 -48.71 -55.97
N CYS A 583 -11.67 -49.30 -56.02
CA CYS A 583 -11.49 -50.65 -56.55
C CYS A 583 -10.56 -51.45 -55.62
N ILE A 584 -11.10 -52.57 -55.13
CA ILE A 584 -10.53 -53.64 -54.28
C ILE A 584 -10.75 -53.45 -52.78
#